data_AF-A0A538PZ71-F1
#
_entry.id   AF-A0A538PZ71-F1
#
_cell.length_a   1.000
_cell.length_b   1.000
_cell.length_c   1.000
_cell.angle_alpha   90.00
_cell.angle_beta   90.00
_cell.angle_gamma   90.00
#
_symmetry.space_group_name_H-M   'P 1'
#
loop_
_entity.id
_entity.type
_entity.pdbx_description
1 polymer ?
#
loop_
_entity_poly.entity_id
_entity_poly.type
_entity_poly.pdbx_seq_one_letter_code
_entity_poly.pdbx_strand_id
1 'polypeptide(L)'
;MQARLAAKLGDLTPEELAKVKEAWTRAEALGALVKDPTLLDKLLSKIGDAAKLEALLHVFPATELEGIVASVKHPERLALVIDHVGADSGSKMIRQWAAKGKFDRLDTFMERMTAGMTKELAETTGVRTRSIVIDSNTAIALMKDADPTLKATMNAGEIARVNYIKNLPPGTELRVANVTVGEVEGGVLATKGLPITVLRDSNEYKLLLSRLESMNLGGSKGAADRALLTDVFFAKREAGVVPTFVTGDKSIYNKLATEAGIDLENIGGRTLPELKPDGFTVTIEKRTIKVIPIAQ
;
A
#
# COMPACT_ATOMS: atom_id res chain seq x y z
N MET A 1 33.08 22.32 -10.42
CA MET A 1 33.09 21.25 -9.39
C MET A 1 34.24 20.25 -9.62
N GLN A 2 34.44 19.75 -10.85
CA GLN A 2 35.50 18.80 -11.25
C GLN A 2 36.94 19.12 -10.77
N ALA A 3 37.44 20.34 -10.99
CA ALA A 3 38.84 20.67 -10.65
C ALA A 3 39.12 20.77 -9.12
N ARG A 4 38.10 21.09 -8.30
CA ARG A 4 38.23 21.20 -6.83
C ARG A 4 38.19 19.84 -6.12
N LEU A 5 37.55 18.84 -6.73
CA LEU A 5 37.51 17.45 -6.22
C LEU A 5 38.81 16.71 -6.54
N ALA A 6 39.35 16.86 -7.75
CA ALA A 6 40.59 16.23 -8.18
C ALA A 6 41.79 16.54 -7.27
N ALA A 7 41.89 17.79 -6.81
CA ALA A 7 43.00 18.26 -5.96
C ALA A 7 42.96 17.74 -4.50
N LYS A 8 41.84 17.16 -4.04
CA LYS A 8 41.68 16.67 -2.67
C LYS A 8 41.64 15.13 -2.56
N LEU A 9 41.61 14.41 -3.69
CA LEU A 9 41.53 12.94 -3.71
C LEU A 9 42.83 12.24 -3.29
N GLY A 10 43.98 12.92 -3.39
CA GLY A 10 45.30 12.35 -3.08
C GLY A 10 45.58 12.10 -1.60
N ASP A 11 44.84 12.79 -0.71
CA ASP A 11 45.02 12.72 0.75
C ASP A 11 43.96 11.86 1.45
N LEU A 12 43.05 11.24 0.68
CA LEU A 12 41.95 10.45 1.23
C LEU A 12 42.39 9.03 1.55
N THR A 13 41.91 8.52 2.68
CA THR A 13 41.98 7.09 2.99
C THR A 13 41.22 6.26 1.95
N PRO A 14 41.51 4.95 1.81
CA PRO A 14 40.76 4.08 0.89
C PRO A 14 39.23 4.10 1.11
N GLU A 15 38.79 4.21 2.36
CA GLU A 15 37.36 4.31 2.70
C GLU A 15 36.74 5.63 2.26
N GLU A 16 37.43 6.75 2.47
CA GLU A 16 36.97 8.07 2.01
C GLU A 16 36.96 8.15 0.48
N LEU A 17 37.96 7.56 -0.18
CA LEU A 17 38.03 7.46 -1.63
C LEU A 17 36.83 6.66 -2.19
N ALA A 18 36.45 5.56 -1.52
CA ALA A 18 35.28 4.78 -1.89
C ALA A 18 33.99 5.59 -1.76
N LYS A 19 33.81 6.33 -0.66
CA LYS A 19 32.66 7.23 -0.45
C LYS A 19 32.59 8.34 -1.50
N VAL A 20 33.73 8.93 -1.87
CA VAL A 20 33.78 9.98 -2.91
C VAL A 20 33.44 9.41 -4.29
N LYS A 21 33.94 8.22 -4.63
CA LYS A 21 33.57 7.54 -5.89
C LYS A 21 32.07 7.23 -5.94
N GLU A 22 31.51 6.70 -4.86
CA GLU A 22 30.07 6.42 -4.79
C GLU A 22 29.23 7.70 -4.93
N ALA A 23 29.61 8.76 -4.21
CA ALA A 23 28.95 10.06 -4.33
C ALA A 23 29.05 10.64 -5.76
N TRP A 24 30.19 10.44 -6.42
CA TRP A 24 30.40 10.84 -7.82
C TRP A 24 29.47 10.09 -8.77
N THR A 25 29.44 8.75 -8.70
CA THR A 25 28.56 7.93 -9.54
C THR A 25 27.10 8.30 -9.35
N ARG A 26 26.66 8.56 -8.11
CA ARG A 26 25.29 9.03 -7.83
C ARG A 26 25.03 10.42 -8.43
N ALA A 27 25.99 11.34 -8.34
CA ALA A 27 25.85 12.66 -8.95
C ALA A 27 25.75 12.59 -10.48
N GLU A 28 26.50 11.68 -11.13
CA GLU A 28 26.39 11.44 -12.57
C GLU A 28 25.02 10.86 -12.96
N ALA A 29 24.52 9.89 -12.20
CA ALA A 29 23.19 9.31 -12.43
C ALA A 29 22.08 10.37 -12.32
N LEU A 30 22.13 11.20 -11.26
CA LEU A 30 21.22 12.32 -11.08
C LEU A 30 21.32 13.36 -12.21
N GLY A 31 22.53 13.69 -12.66
CA GLY A 31 22.75 14.60 -13.78
C GLY A 31 22.23 14.07 -15.12
N ALA A 32 22.20 12.75 -15.29
CA ALA A 32 21.58 12.11 -16.46
C ALA A 32 20.05 12.21 -16.45
N LEU A 33 19.43 12.16 -15.25
CA LEU A 33 17.98 12.27 -15.07
C LEU A 33 17.49 13.73 -15.08
N VAL A 34 18.31 14.67 -14.57
CA VAL A 34 17.98 16.10 -14.50
C VAL A 34 19.05 16.91 -15.21
N LYS A 35 18.77 17.28 -16.46
CA LYS A 35 19.68 18.08 -17.30
C LYS A 35 19.87 19.51 -16.79
N ASP A 36 18.97 20.02 -15.96
CA ASP A 36 19.05 21.35 -15.36
C ASP A 36 19.72 21.27 -13.97
N PRO A 37 20.96 21.75 -13.82
CA PRO A 37 21.67 21.70 -12.53
C PRO A 37 20.97 22.51 -11.44
N THR A 38 20.31 23.62 -11.79
CA THR A 38 19.62 24.47 -10.82
C THR A 38 18.41 23.76 -10.24
N LEU A 39 17.66 23.06 -11.10
CA LEU A 39 16.53 22.24 -10.68
C LEU A 39 17.00 21.07 -9.80
N LEU A 40 18.09 20.41 -10.19
CA LEU A 40 18.66 19.30 -9.42
C LEU A 40 19.05 19.75 -8.01
N ASP A 41 19.79 20.86 -7.89
CA ASP A 41 20.19 21.44 -6.60
C ASP A 41 18.97 21.79 -5.75
N LYS A 42 17.94 22.38 -6.36
CA LYS A 42 16.68 22.70 -5.69
C LYS A 42 15.99 21.46 -5.14
N LEU A 43 15.82 20.42 -5.95
CA LEU A 43 15.20 19.16 -5.52
C LEU A 43 16.00 18.48 -4.40
N LEU A 44 17.33 18.42 -4.56
CA LEU A 44 18.22 17.81 -3.57
C LEU A 44 18.18 18.56 -2.24
N SER A 45 18.11 19.90 -2.26
CA SER A 45 17.98 20.72 -1.05
C SER A 45 16.70 20.45 -0.25
N LYS A 46 15.65 19.95 -0.91
CA LYS A 46 14.36 19.65 -0.27
C LYS A 46 14.28 18.21 0.22
N ILE A 47 14.77 17.26 -0.56
CA ILE A 47 14.70 15.83 -0.22
C ILE A 47 15.81 15.45 0.77
N GLY A 48 16.95 16.14 0.72
CA GLY A 48 18.07 15.96 1.65
C GLY A 48 18.86 14.65 1.45
N ASP A 49 18.44 13.79 0.52
CA ASP A 49 19.05 12.48 0.26
C ASP A 49 19.08 12.21 -1.25
N ALA A 50 20.29 11.99 -1.77
CA ALA A 50 20.53 11.78 -3.20
C ALA A 50 19.93 10.47 -3.72
N ALA A 51 19.97 9.39 -2.92
CA ALA A 51 19.44 8.09 -3.33
C ALA A 51 17.92 8.11 -3.39
N LYS A 52 17.27 8.78 -2.42
CA LYS A 52 15.81 8.98 -2.45
C LYS A 52 15.39 9.86 -3.63
N LEU A 53 16.15 10.91 -3.93
CA LEU A 53 15.88 11.75 -5.10
C LEU A 53 16.01 10.95 -6.41
N GLU A 54 17.06 10.15 -6.56
CA GLU A 54 17.24 9.29 -7.73
C GLU A 54 16.06 8.33 -7.91
N ALA A 55 15.64 7.64 -6.85
CA ALA A 55 14.47 6.77 -6.87
C ALA A 55 13.19 7.50 -7.31
N LEU A 56 12.98 8.73 -6.82
CA LEU A 56 11.82 9.54 -7.21
C LEU A 56 11.90 10.00 -8.68
N LEU A 57 13.09 10.34 -9.17
CA LEU A 57 13.30 10.78 -10.56
C LEU A 57 13.14 9.66 -11.58
N HIS A 58 13.32 8.40 -11.18
CA HIS A 58 12.95 7.25 -12.02
C HIS A 58 11.44 7.11 -12.23
N VAL A 59 10.65 7.73 -11.37
CA VAL A 59 9.19 7.58 -11.31
C VAL A 59 8.47 8.83 -11.80
N PHE A 60 9.03 10.00 -11.53
CA PHE A 60 8.50 11.31 -11.89
C PHE A 60 9.49 12.08 -12.76
N PRO A 61 9.04 12.70 -13.87
CA PRO A 61 9.80 13.75 -14.54
C PRO A 61 10.20 14.84 -13.55
N ALA A 62 11.41 15.38 -13.69
CA ALA A 62 11.97 16.35 -12.74
C ALA A 62 11.05 17.57 -12.50
N THR A 63 10.42 18.08 -13.55
CA THR A 63 9.49 19.23 -13.49
C THR A 63 8.20 18.89 -12.74
N GLU A 64 7.69 17.67 -12.91
CA GLU A 64 6.52 17.20 -12.16
C GLU A 64 6.87 17.04 -10.68
N LEU A 65 8.02 16.43 -10.38
CA LEU A 65 8.51 16.21 -9.03
C LEU A 65 8.73 17.54 -8.29
N GLU A 66 9.23 18.56 -8.99
CA GLU A 66 9.39 19.91 -8.42
C GLU A 66 8.07 20.49 -7.92
N GLY A 67 7.01 20.41 -8.74
CA GLY A 67 5.68 20.89 -8.36
C GLY A 67 5.12 20.15 -7.13
N ILE A 68 5.33 18.84 -7.07
CA ILE A 68 4.91 18.00 -5.92
C ILE A 68 5.71 18.39 -4.67
N VAL A 69 7.05 18.41 -4.75
CA VAL A 69 7.96 18.74 -3.64
C VAL A 69 7.72 20.14 -3.10
N ALA A 70 7.33 21.09 -3.96
CA ALA A 70 7.00 22.45 -3.54
C ALA A 70 5.69 22.55 -2.74
N SER A 71 4.80 21.56 -2.87
CA SER A 71 3.44 21.61 -2.36
C SER A 71 3.20 20.73 -1.12
N VAL A 72 4.10 19.77 -0.85
CA VAL A 72 4.04 18.91 0.34
C VAL A 72 4.87 19.49 1.50
N LYS A 73 4.43 19.26 2.74
CA LYS A 73 5.14 19.72 3.95
C LYS A 73 6.43 18.93 4.21
N HIS A 74 6.43 17.65 3.85
CA HIS A 74 7.51 16.70 4.15
C HIS A 74 7.99 15.96 2.88
N PRO A 75 8.63 16.67 1.93
CA PRO A 75 9.04 16.09 0.64
C PRO A 75 10.02 14.92 0.77
N GLU A 76 10.82 14.88 1.83
CA GLU A 76 11.75 13.79 2.13
C GLU A 76 11.06 12.43 2.37
N ARG A 77 9.74 12.44 2.61
CA ARG A 77 8.92 11.24 2.84
C ARG A 77 8.26 10.69 1.58
N LEU A 78 8.35 11.38 0.44
CA LEU A 78 7.78 10.91 -0.82
C LEU A 78 8.37 9.56 -1.26
N ALA A 79 9.68 9.36 -1.06
CA ALA A 79 10.33 8.09 -1.36
C ALA A 79 9.76 6.94 -0.51
N LEU A 80 9.40 7.20 0.76
CA LEU A 80 8.78 6.19 1.62
C LEU A 80 7.45 5.70 1.05
N VAL A 81 6.67 6.60 0.42
CA VAL A 81 5.43 6.22 -0.28
C VAL A 81 5.72 5.27 -1.43
N ILE A 82 6.72 5.58 -2.25
CA ILE A 82 7.11 4.74 -3.38
C ILE A 82 7.59 3.38 -2.91
N ASP A 83 8.40 3.32 -1.85
CA ASP A 83 8.92 2.07 -1.30
C ASP A 83 7.79 1.20 -0.71
N HIS A 84 6.84 1.82 -0.02
CA HIS A 84 5.78 1.09 0.67
C HIS A 84 4.62 0.72 -0.25
N VAL A 85 4.23 1.59 -1.16
CA VAL A 85 3.08 1.34 -2.05
C VAL A 85 3.53 0.65 -3.34
N GLY A 86 4.82 0.68 -3.66
CA GLY A 86 5.40 0.29 -4.94
C GLY A 86 5.40 1.46 -5.92
N ALA A 87 6.42 1.54 -6.79
CA ALA A 87 6.63 2.70 -7.65
C ALA A 87 5.46 3.05 -8.56
N ASP A 88 4.84 2.05 -9.21
CA ASP A 88 3.71 2.28 -10.12
C ASP A 88 2.45 2.75 -9.39
N SER A 89 2.10 2.10 -8.27
CA SER A 89 0.90 2.43 -7.50
C SER A 89 1.08 3.74 -6.73
N GLY A 90 2.24 3.92 -6.10
CA GLY A 90 2.60 5.14 -5.36
C GLY A 90 2.61 6.37 -6.27
N SER A 91 3.18 6.25 -7.48
CA SER A 91 3.20 7.37 -8.43
C SER A 91 1.83 7.75 -8.95
N LYS A 92 0.99 6.77 -9.31
CA LYS A 92 -0.40 7.00 -9.71
C LYS A 92 -1.19 7.69 -8.60
N MET A 93 -1.01 7.26 -7.35
CA MET A 93 -1.66 7.85 -6.19
C MET A 93 -1.21 9.30 -5.97
N ILE A 94 0.09 9.56 -5.93
CA ILE A 94 0.67 10.90 -5.77
C ILE A 94 0.18 11.83 -6.89
N ARG A 95 0.24 11.39 -8.15
CA ARG A 95 -0.29 12.12 -9.31
C ARG A 95 -1.76 12.49 -9.17
N GLN A 96 -2.58 11.52 -8.75
CA GLN A 96 -4.01 11.74 -8.59
C GLN A 96 -4.33 12.78 -7.52
N TRP A 97 -3.58 12.80 -6.42
CA TRP A 97 -3.76 13.81 -5.37
C TRP A 97 -3.21 15.16 -5.77
N ALA A 98 -2.04 15.22 -6.42
CA ALA A 98 -1.47 16.44 -6.96
C ALA A 98 -2.42 17.10 -7.98
N ALA A 99 -2.97 16.32 -8.91
CA ALA A 99 -3.95 16.80 -9.90
C ALA A 99 -5.24 17.33 -9.28
N LYS A 100 -5.59 16.91 -8.05
CA LYS A 100 -6.78 17.36 -7.31
C LYS A 100 -6.45 18.42 -6.25
N GLY A 101 -5.20 18.87 -6.15
CA GLY A 101 -4.73 19.79 -5.11
C GLY A 101 -4.91 19.25 -3.68
N LYS A 102 -4.89 17.93 -3.48
CA LYS A 102 -5.14 17.28 -2.18
C LYS A 102 -3.83 17.01 -1.41
N PHE A 103 -2.96 18.02 -1.32
CA PHE A 103 -1.66 17.89 -0.66
C PHE A 103 -1.76 17.64 0.85
N ASP A 104 -2.74 18.24 1.55
CA ASP A 104 -2.95 17.94 2.97
C ASP A 104 -3.24 16.45 3.23
N ARG A 105 -3.93 15.78 2.31
CA ARG A 105 -4.18 14.33 2.40
C ARG A 105 -2.90 13.53 2.16
N LEU A 106 -2.07 13.96 1.21
CA LEU A 106 -0.77 13.35 0.95
C LEU A 106 0.16 13.49 2.16
N ASP A 107 0.23 14.68 2.76
CA ASP A 107 1.01 14.90 3.98
C ASP A 107 0.52 14.03 5.15
N THR A 108 -0.80 14.04 5.39
CA THR A 108 -1.42 13.18 6.41
C THR A 108 -1.10 11.70 6.17
N PHE A 109 -1.17 11.25 4.92
CA PHE A 109 -0.84 9.89 4.54
C PHE A 109 0.64 9.55 4.81
N MET A 110 1.57 10.44 4.42
CA MET A 110 3.01 10.28 4.66
C MET A 110 3.35 10.29 6.16
N GLU A 111 2.73 11.18 6.93
CA GLU A 111 2.84 11.22 8.39
C GLU A 111 2.37 9.92 9.02
N ARG A 112 1.21 9.41 8.61
CA ARG A 112 0.67 8.15 9.12
C ARG A 112 1.53 6.95 8.75
N MET A 113 2.06 6.88 7.53
CA MET A 113 3.00 5.82 7.18
C MET A 113 4.26 5.89 8.04
N THR A 114 4.82 7.09 8.24
CA THR A 114 6.03 7.25 9.06
C THR A 114 5.78 6.90 10.53
N ALA A 115 4.63 7.33 11.08
CA ALA A 115 4.22 6.97 12.44
C ALA A 115 3.94 5.46 12.58
N GLY A 116 3.21 4.90 11.62
CA GLY A 116 2.89 3.48 11.51
C GLY A 116 4.14 2.61 11.39
N MET A 117 5.16 3.04 10.65
CA MET A 117 6.47 2.37 10.56
C MET A 117 7.12 2.15 11.92
N THR A 118 6.89 3.04 12.90
CA THR A 118 7.52 2.93 14.22
C THR A 118 6.70 2.14 15.25
N LYS A 119 5.39 1.91 15.02
CA LYS A 119 4.51 1.27 16.02
C LYS A 119 3.57 0.18 15.49
N GLU A 120 3.06 0.28 14.25
CA GLU A 120 1.96 -0.57 13.74
C GLU A 120 2.34 -1.42 12.52
N LEU A 121 3.39 -1.02 11.79
CA LEU A 121 4.00 -1.72 10.64
C LEU A 121 5.35 -2.37 10.98
N ALA A 122 5.93 -2.03 12.13
CA ALA A 122 7.17 -2.63 12.62
C ALA A 122 6.95 -4.13 12.90
N GLU A 123 7.50 -4.97 12.03
CA GLU A 123 7.68 -6.41 12.22
C GLU A 123 6.50 -7.14 12.89
N THR A 124 5.29 -6.94 12.37
CA THR A 124 4.16 -7.72 12.89
C THR A 124 4.42 -9.19 12.56
N THR A 125 4.14 -10.07 13.51
CA THR A 125 4.23 -11.52 13.30
C THR A 125 3.41 -11.89 12.06
N GLY A 126 3.75 -12.99 11.38
CA GLY A 126 2.96 -13.46 10.25
C GLY A 126 1.48 -13.64 10.62
N VAL A 127 0.61 -13.62 9.60
CA VAL A 127 -0.81 -13.97 9.70
C VAL A 127 -0.93 -15.35 10.36
N ARG A 128 -1.72 -15.40 11.43
CA ARG A 128 -2.01 -16.61 12.21
C ARG A 128 -3.41 -17.13 11.89
N THR A 129 -3.76 -18.29 12.43
CA THR A 129 -5.09 -18.90 12.28
C THR A 129 -6.25 -17.99 12.73
N ARG A 130 -6.00 -17.08 13.67
CA ARG A 130 -6.99 -16.11 14.17
C ARG A 130 -6.85 -14.71 13.55
N SER A 131 -5.99 -14.54 12.56
CA SER A 131 -5.82 -13.26 11.88
C SER A 131 -6.78 -13.18 10.69
N ILE A 132 -7.50 -12.07 10.57
CA ILE A 132 -8.27 -11.74 9.37
C ILE A 132 -7.76 -10.43 8.78
N VAL A 133 -7.71 -10.36 7.46
CA VAL A 133 -7.41 -9.14 6.71
C VAL A 133 -8.71 -8.50 6.28
N ILE A 134 -8.90 -7.23 6.57
CA ILE A 134 -10.09 -6.45 6.20
C ILE A 134 -9.73 -5.39 5.16
N ASP A 135 -10.70 -5.02 4.32
CA ASP A 135 -10.57 -3.91 3.38
C ASP A 135 -10.68 -2.53 4.04
N SER A 136 -10.32 -1.48 3.30
CA SER A 136 -10.41 -0.08 3.77
C SER A 136 -11.84 0.30 4.17
N ASN A 137 -12.85 -0.15 3.45
CA ASN A 137 -14.25 0.18 3.75
C ASN A 137 -14.72 -0.44 5.08
N THR A 138 -14.24 -1.64 5.40
CA THR A 138 -14.50 -2.30 6.69
C THR A 138 -13.77 -1.58 7.81
N ALA A 139 -12.52 -1.18 7.60
CA ALA A 139 -11.78 -0.39 8.57
C ALA A 139 -12.46 0.97 8.84
N ILE A 140 -12.90 1.68 7.79
CA ILE A 140 -13.67 2.93 7.91
C ILE A 140 -14.97 2.70 8.69
N ALA A 141 -15.72 1.64 8.39
CA ALA A 141 -16.96 1.33 9.11
C ALA A 141 -16.72 1.11 10.61
N LEU A 142 -15.65 0.40 10.95
CA LEU A 142 -15.24 0.17 12.34
C LEU A 142 -14.81 1.47 13.04
N MET A 143 -14.12 2.38 12.34
CA MET A 143 -13.81 3.69 12.90
C MET A 143 -15.07 4.50 13.19
N LYS A 144 -16.01 4.53 12.22
CA LYS A 144 -17.27 5.25 12.39
C LYS A 144 -18.06 4.73 13.58
N ASP A 145 -18.09 3.41 13.80
CA ASP A 145 -18.82 2.82 14.93
C ASP A 145 -18.22 3.19 16.30
N ALA A 146 -16.92 3.45 16.37
CA ALA A 146 -16.24 3.84 17.59
C ALA A 146 -16.33 5.35 17.89
N ASP A 147 -16.65 6.19 16.91
CA ASP A 147 -16.94 7.61 17.09
C ASP A 147 -18.47 7.84 17.18
N PRO A 148 -19.02 8.27 18.33
CA PRO A 148 -20.47 8.49 18.48
C PRO A 148 -21.08 9.46 17.45
N THR A 149 -20.32 10.45 17.00
CA THR A 149 -20.76 11.44 16.00
C THR A 149 -20.83 10.81 14.61
N LEU A 150 -19.83 10.00 14.24
CA LEU A 150 -19.82 9.34 12.94
C LEU A 150 -20.73 8.12 12.88
N LYS A 151 -20.95 7.43 13.99
CA LYS A 151 -21.80 6.23 14.09
C LYS A 151 -23.21 6.47 13.58
N ALA A 152 -23.77 7.65 13.87
CA ALA A 152 -25.10 8.05 13.40
C ALA A 152 -25.20 8.18 11.86
N THR A 153 -24.06 8.27 11.16
CA THR A 153 -23.99 8.40 9.70
C THR A 153 -23.79 7.08 8.98
N MET A 154 -23.69 5.96 9.71
CA MET A 154 -23.41 4.65 9.12
C MET A 154 -24.60 4.14 8.28
N ASN A 155 -24.31 3.62 7.10
CA ASN A 155 -25.31 2.92 6.29
C ASN A 155 -25.45 1.43 6.71
N ALA A 156 -26.46 0.75 6.18
CA ALA A 156 -26.77 -0.65 6.51
C ALA A 156 -25.58 -1.59 6.28
N GLY A 157 -24.85 -1.44 5.17
CA GLY A 157 -23.67 -2.26 4.86
C GLY A 157 -22.48 -1.99 5.80
N GLU A 158 -22.28 -0.74 6.22
CA GLU A 158 -21.30 -0.41 7.26
C GLU A 158 -21.66 -1.05 8.60
N ILE A 159 -22.94 -1.00 8.99
CA ILE A 159 -23.44 -1.65 10.20
C ILE A 159 -23.26 -3.18 10.11
N ALA A 160 -23.57 -3.79 8.97
CA ALA A 160 -23.41 -5.22 8.75
C ALA A 160 -21.95 -5.67 8.90
N ARG A 161 -21.00 -4.90 8.33
CA ARG A 161 -19.56 -5.14 8.50
C ARG A 161 -19.13 -5.08 9.95
N VAL A 162 -19.53 -4.04 10.68
CA VAL A 162 -19.19 -3.88 12.09
C VAL A 162 -19.77 -5.02 12.94
N ASN A 163 -21.03 -5.39 12.70
CA ASN A 163 -21.67 -6.51 13.41
C ASN A 163 -20.96 -7.83 13.13
N TYR A 164 -20.57 -8.09 11.88
CA TYR A 164 -19.77 -9.26 11.56
C TYR A 164 -18.47 -9.29 12.38
N ILE A 165 -17.71 -8.19 12.38
CA ILE A 165 -16.43 -8.12 13.10
C ILE A 165 -16.61 -8.27 14.61
N LYS A 166 -17.63 -7.65 15.20
CA LYS A 166 -17.93 -7.76 16.65
C LYS A 166 -18.36 -9.17 17.08
N ASN A 167 -18.90 -9.96 16.16
CA ASN A 167 -19.32 -11.33 16.39
C ASN A 167 -18.20 -12.36 16.16
N LEU A 168 -17.00 -11.93 15.73
CA LEU A 168 -15.86 -12.83 15.60
C LEU A 168 -15.41 -13.37 16.97
N PRO A 169 -14.79 -14.56 17.01
CA PRO A 169 -14.27 -15.12 18.24
C PRO A 169 -13.36 -14.13 18.99
N PRO A 170 -13.45 -14.02 20.32
CA PRO A 170 -12.55 -13.17 21.10
C PRO A 170 -11.07 -13.48 20.82
N GLY A 171 -10.26 -12.43 20.67
CA GLY A 171 -8.85 -12.55 20.31
C GLY A 171 -8.60 -12.75 18.81
N THR A 172 -9.62 -12.56 17.96
CA THR A 172 -9.41 -12.40 16.52
C THR A 172 -8.60 -11.14 16.25
N GLU A 173 -7.54 -11.28 15.46
CA GLU A 173 -6.62 -10.20 15.14
C GLU A 173 -7.00 -9.58 13.81
N LEU A 174 -7.30 -8.27 13.80
CA LEU A 174 -7.62 -7.53 12.60
C LEU A 174 -6.34 -6.99 11.95
N ARG A 175 -6.21 -7.23 10.65
CA ARG A 175 -5.10 -6.74 9.83
C ARG A 175 -5.61 -5.92 8.67
N VAL A 176 -4.84 -4.93 8.29
CA VAL A 176 -5.07 -4.10 7.11
C VAL A 176 -3.78 -4.05 6.31
N ALA A 177 -3.88 -3.98 4.98
CA ALA A 177 -2.68 -3.72 4.18
C ALA A 177 -2.12 -2.33 4.52
N ASN A 178 -0.82 -2.17 4.34
CA ASN A 178 -0.13 -0.93 4.70
C ASN A 178 -0.70 0.27 3.92
N VAL A 179 -1.16 0.05 2.69
CA VAL A 179 -1.86 1.06 1.88
C VAL A 179 -3.14 1.59 2.55
N THR A 180 -3.83 0.76 3.33
CA THR A 180 -5.05 1.11 4.06
C THR A 180 -4.77 1.83 5.39
N VAL A 181 -3.61 1.57 6.01
CA VAL A 181 -3.23 2.23 7.30
C VAL A 181 -3.22 3.75 7.17
N GLY A 182 -2.80 4.27 6.00
CA GLY A 182 -2.82 5.71 5.78
C GLY A 182 -4.22 6.32 5.66
N GLU A 183 -5.25 5.53 5.32
CA GLU A 183 -6.62 6.02 5.14
C GLU A 183 -7.40 6.08 6.47
N VAL A 184 -7.08 5.18 7.39
CA VAL A 184 -7.71 5.03 8.71
C VAL A 184 -7.03 6.02 9.68
N GLU A 185 -7.78 6.86 10.39
CA GLU A 185 -7.20 7.70 11.45
C GLU A 185 -6.66 6.80 12.57
N GLY A 186 -5.34 6.76 12.71
CA GLY A 186 -4.64 5.93 13.69
C GLY A 186 -5.13 6.23 15.11
N GLY A 187 -5.51 5.19 15.84
CA GLY A 187 -5.87 5.26 17.26
C GLY A 187 -7.24 4.67 17.60
N VAL A 188 -8.17 4.59 16.64
CA VAL A 188 -9.53 4.08 16.92
C VAL A 188 -9.60 2.55 16.79
N LEU A 189 -8.76 1.96 15.94
CA LEU A 189 -8.70 0.52 15.73
C LEU A 189 -7.30 -0.01 16.00
N ALA A 190 -7.22 -1.04 16.83
CA ALA A 190 -6.01 -1.83 17.05
C ALA A 190 -5.77 -2.76 15.84
N THR A 191 -5.66 -2.20 14.64
CA THR A 191 -5.29 -2.95 13.43
C THR A 191 -3.78 -3.08 13.34
N LYS A 192 -3.32 -4.23 12.85
CA LYS A 192 -1.90 -4.47 12.57
C LYS A 192 -1.62 -4.40 11.08
N GLY A 193 -0.42 -3.93 10.71
CA GLY A 193 0.05 -4.03 9.34
C GLY A 193 0.09 -5.47 8.83
N LEU A 194 0.01 -5.63 7.50
CA LEU A 194 0.09 -6.91 6.82
C LEU A 194 1.50 -7.10 6.24
N PRO A 195 2.37 -7.90 6.89
CA PRO A 195 3.71 -8.16 6.39
C PRO A 195 3.60 -9.05 5.15
N ILE A 196 4.33 -8.74 4.08
CA ILE A 196 4.37 -9.53 2.84
C ILE A 196 5.73 -10.18 2.65
N THR A 197 5.75 -11.29 1.90
CA THR A 197 6.93 -12.15 1.71
C THR A 197 7.79 -11.77 0.51
N VAL A 198 7.34 -10.83 -0.31
CA VAL A 198 8.03 -10.35 -1.51
C VAL A 198 7.99 -8.82 -1.57
N LEU A 199 8.88 -8.23 -2.36
CA LEU A 199 8.80 -6.82 -2.69
C LEU A 199 7.68 -6.56 -3.71
N ARG A 200 7.01 -5.40 -3.61
CA ARG A 200 5.90 -5.03 -4.51
C ARG A 200 6.33 -4.78 -5.95
N ASP A 201 7.62 -4.53 -6.17
CA ASP A 201 8.23 -4.37 -7.50
C ASP A 201 8.72 -5.69 -8.11
N SER A 202 8.67 -6.80 -7.35
CA SER A 202 9.07 -8.11 -7.83
C SER A 202 8.18 -8.61 -8.97
N ASN A 203 8.74 -9.44 -9.84
CA ASN A 203 8.02 -10.00 -10.98
C ASN A 203 6.82 -10.85 -10.56
N GLU A 204 6.92 -11.61 -9.46
CA GLU A 204 5.81 -12.42 -8.96
C GLU A 204 4.65 -11.55 -8.47
N TYR A 205 4.95 -10.44 -7.76
CA TYR A 205 3.94 -9.50 -7.31
C TYR A 205 3.23 -8.85 -8.49
N LYS A 206 4.00 -8.36 -9.47
CA LYS A 206 3.47 -7.77 -10.70
C LYS A 206 2.62 -8.76 -11.50
N LEU A 207 3.05 -10.01 -11.62
CA LEU A 207 2.29 -11.07 -12.30
C LEU A 207 0.91 -11.28 -11.67
N LEU A 208 0.85 -11.43 -10.35
CA LEU A 208 -0.43 -11.58 -9.65
C LEU A 208 -1.28 -10.31 -9.79
N LEU A 209 -0.68 -9.12 -9.64
CA LEU A 209 -1.39 -7.86 -9.80
C LEU A 209 -2.02 -7.73 -11.20
N SER A 210 -1.28 -8.08 -12.26
CA SER A 210 -1.77 -8.11 -13.63
C SER A 210 -2.86 -9.16 -13.82
N ARG A 211 -2.77 -10.32 -13.16
CA ARG A 211 -3.84 -11.33 -13.17
C ARG A 211 -5.13 -10.77 -12.56
N LEU A 212 -5.06 -10.14 -11.39
CA LEU A 212 -6.22 -9.49 -10.76
C LEU A 212 -6.79 -8.34 -11.63
N GLU A 213 -5.92 -7.61 -12.34
CA GLU A 213 -6.33 -6.58 -13.30
C GLU A 213 -7.07 -7.17 -14.51
N SER A 214 -6.58 -8.28 -15.06
CA SER A 214 -7.26 -8.98 -16.18
C SER A 214 -8.66 -9.50 -15.82
N MET A 215 -8.88 -9.78 -14.52
CA MET A 215 -10.20 -10.15 -13.98
C MET A 215 -11.13 -8.94 -13.80
N ASN A 216 -10.62 -7.73 -14.03
CA ASN A 216 -11.29 -6.46 -13.74
C ASN A 216 -11.77 -6.38 -12.27
N LEU A 217 -10.94 -6.88 -11.35
CA LEU A 217 -11.27 -6.88 -9.91
C LEU A 217 -11.32 -5.45 -9.38
N GLY A 218 -12.41 -5.08 -8.69
CA GLY A 218 -12.68 -3.72 -8.21
C GLY A 218 -13.03 -2.71 -9.31
N GLY A 219 -13.17 -3.16 -10.56
CA GLY A 219 -13.52 -2.31 -11.70
C GLY A 219 -12.46 -1.24 -12.03
N SER A 220 -12.93 -0.13 -12.61
CA SER A 220 -12.07 0.96 -13.10
C SER A 220 -11.32 1.73 -12.00
N LYS A 221 -11.79 1.66 -10.74
CA LYS A 221 -11.13 2.28 -9.58
C LYS A 221 -10.42 1.27 -8.68
N GLY A 222 -10.44 -0.02 -9.05
CA GLY A 222 -9.97 -1.12 -8.20
C GLY A 222 -8.46 -1.27 -8.07
N ALA A 223 -7.65 -0.26 -8.40
CA ALA A 223 -6.19 -0.37 -8.29
C ALA A 223 -5.75 -0.60 -6.83
N ALA A 224 -6.38 0.10 -5.87
CA ALA A 224 -6.15 -0.10 -4.45
C ALA A 224 -6.62 -1.49 -3.99
N ASP A 225 -7.80 -1.94 -4.45
CA ASP A 225 -8.34 -3.26 -4.11
C ASP A 225 -7.45 -4.40 -4.61
N ARG A 226 -6.92 -4.26 -5.84
CA ARG A 226 -5.98 -5.22 -6.41
C ARG A 226 -4.66 -5.24 -5.64
N ALA A 227 -4.11 -4.07 -5.28
CA ALA A 227 -2.90 -4.01 -4.46
C ALA A 227 -3.10 -4.64 -3.07
N LEU A 228 -4.21 -4.32 -2.41
CA LEU A 228 -4.61 -4.93 -1.13
C LEU A 228 -4.69 -6.45 -1.23
N LEU A 229 -5.38 -6.99 -2.24
CA LEU A 229 -5.50 -8.43 -2.42
C LEU A 229 -4.17 -9.10 -2.75
N THR A 230 -3.34 -8.48 -3.60
CA THR A 230 -1.99 -8.98 -3.86
C THR A 230 -1.19 -9.05 -2.55
N ASP A 231 -1.28 -8.04 -1.68
CA ASP A 231 -0.69 -8.10 -0.34
C ASP A 231 -1.24 -9.28 0.49
N VAL A 232 -2.55 -9.57 0.42
CA VAL A 232 -3.13 -10.76 1.10
C VAL A 232 -2.54 -12.07 0.59
N PHE A 233 -2.43 -12.25 -0.73
CA PHE A 233 -1.85 -13.46 -1.32
C PHE A 233 -0.36 -13.63 -0.99
N PHE A 234 0.36 -12.53 -0.79
CA PHE A 234 1.78 -12.53 -0.41
C PHE A 234 2.02 -12.39 1.09
N ALA A 235 0.96 -12.35 1.91
CA ALA A 235 1.08 -12.17 3.35
C ALA A 235 2.00 -13.23 3.97
N LYS A 236 2.97 -12.77 4.76
CA LYS A 236 3.79 -13.62 5.64
C LYS A 236 2.84 -14.31 6.61
N ARG A 237 2.93 -15.63 6.70
CA ARG A 237 1.99 -16.48 7.44
C ARG A 237 2.72 -17.60 8.17
N GLU A 238 2.11 -18.08 9.25
CA GLU A 238 2.57 -19.32 9.90
C GLU A 238 2.39 -20.51 8.95
N ALA A 239 3.22 -21.54 9.10
CA ALA A 239 3.16 -22.72 8.24
C ALA A 239 1.77 -23.37 8.31
N GLY A 240 1.18 -23.67 7.14
CA GLY A 240 -0.16 -24.26 7.04
C GLY A 240 -1.33 -23.28 7.21
N VAL A 241 -1.08 -22.00 7.54
CA VAL A 241 -2.15 -20.99 7.64
C VAL A 241 -2.51 -20.45 6.26
N VAL A 242 -3.81 -20.38 5.96
CA VAL A 242 -4.35 -19.69 4.79
C VAL A 242 -4.85 -18.31 5.22
N PRO A 243 -4.34 -17.20 4.65
CA PRO A 243 -4.83 -15.86 4.98
C PRO A 243 -6.32 -15.75 4.69
N THR A 244 -7.07 -15.18 5.64
CA THR A 244 -8.50 -14.92 5.49
C THR A 244 -8.70 -13.45 5.16
N PHE A 245 -9.33 -13.16 4.03
CA PHE A 245 -9.73 -11.83 3.59
C PHE A 245 -11.23 -11.66 3.77
N VAL A 246 -11.63 -10.57 4.40
CA VAL A 246 -13.02 -10.24 4.68
C VAL A 246 -13.35 -8.95 3.92
N THR A 247 -14.38 -9.00 3.08
CA THR A 247 -14.81 -7.85 2.29
C THR A 247 -16.31 -7.82 2.12
N GLY A 248 -16.87 -6.62 2.15
CA GLY A 248 -18.25 -6.39 1.71
C GLY A 248 -18.36 -6.05 0.24
N ASP A 249 -17.28 -5.88 -0.51
CA ASP A 249 -17.36 -5.41 -1.90
C ASP A 249 -17.79 -6.53 -2.86
N LYS A 250 -19.02 -6.43 -3.36
CA LYS A 250 -19.60 -7.39 -4.32
C LYS A 250 -18.78 -7.52 -5.60
N SER A 251 -18.17 -6.43 -6.06
CA SER A 251 -17.32 -6.46 -7.26
C SER A 251 -16.03 -7.24 -7.04
N ILE A 252 -15.57 -7.34 -5.79
CA ILE A 252 -14.39 -8.13 -5.41
C ILE A 252 -14.76 -9.59 -5.18
N TYR A 253 -15.65 -9.86 -4.22
CA TYR A 253 -15.92 -11.25 -3.83
C TYR A 253 -16.58 -12.06 -4.94
N ASN A 254 -17.39 -11.45 -5.83
CA ASN A 254 -17.96 -12.19 -6.95
C ASN A 254 -16.89 -12.61 -7.96
N LYS A 255 -15.92 -11.75 -8.26
CA LYS A 255 -14.84 -12.07 -9.19
C LYS A 255 -13.96 -13.19 -8.64
N LEU A 256 -13.64 -13.14 -7.36
CA LEU A 256 -12.89 -14.22 -6.69
C LEU A 256 -13.69 -15.52 -6.61
N ALA A 257 -15.01 -15.44 -6.43
CA ALA A 257 -15.87 -16.62 -6.40
C ALA A 257 -15.92 -17.31 -7.77
N THR A 258 -16.08 -16.56 -8.85
CA THR A 258 -16.01 -17.09 -10.22
C THR A 258 -14.65 -17.73 -10.49
N GLU A 259 -13.55 -17.09 -10.08
CA GLU A 259 -12.20 -17.67 -10.20
C GLU A 259 -12.04 -18.96 -9.38
N ALA A 260 -12.75 -19.08 -8.26
CA ALA A 260 -12.82 -20.29 -7.44
C ALA A 260 -13.76 -21.38 -8.03
N GLY A 261 -14.33 -21.16 -9.22
CA GLY A 261 -15.26 -22.08 -9.87
C GLY A 261 -16.68 -22.06 -9.28
N ILE A 262 -17.04 -21.02 -8.51
CA ILE A 262 -18.40 -20.84 -8.02
C ILE A 262 -19.24 -20.21 -9.14
N ASP A 263 -20.26 -20.94 -9.57
CA ASP A 263 -21.23 -20.47 -10.53
C ASP A 263 -22.22 -19.50 -9.84
N LEU A 264 -22.05 -18.20 -10.13
CA LEU A 264 -22.88 -17.14 -9.56
C LEU A 264 -24.21 -16.97 -10.28
N GLU A 265 -24.37 -17.51 -11.49
CA GLU A 265 -25.63 -17.40 -12.26
C GLU A 265 -26.66 -18.39 -11.74
N ASN A 266 -26.20 -19.52 -11.18
CA ASN A 266 -27.05 -20.62 -10.72
C ASN A 266 -27.21 -20.71 -9.18
N ILE A 267 -27.07 -19.60 -8.45
CA ILE A 267 -27.16 -19.59 -6.97
C ILE A 267 -28.58 -19.55 -6.40
N GLY A 268 -29.61 -19.56 -7.28
CA GLY A 268 -31.02 -19.72 -6.90
C GLY A 268 -31.60 -18.51 -6.17
N GLY A 269 -31.25 -17.29 -6.60
CA GLY A 269 -31.76 -16.03 -6.02
C GLY A 269 -31.10 -15.62 -4.71
N ARG A 270 -30.24 -16.47 -4.13
CA ARG A 270 -29.43 -16.13 -2.95
C ARG A 270 -28.27 -15.21 -3.33
N THR A 271 -27.75 -14.48 -2.36
CA THR A 271 -26.49 -13.74 -2.47
C THR A 271 -25.30 -14.64 -2.09
N LEU A 272 -24.09 -14.26 -2.48
CA LEU A 272 -22.90 -15.04 -2.11
C LEU A 272 -22.67 -15.11 -0.58
N PRO A 273 -22.87 -14.04 0.21
CA PRO A 273 -22.87 -14.12 1.68
C PRO A 273 -23.85 -15.15 2.25
N GLU A 274 -25.04 -15.29 1.66
CA GLU A 274 -26.03 -16.29 2.10
C GLU A 274 -25.63 -17.72 1.70
N LEU A 275 -25.03 -17.88 0.52
CA LEU A 275 -24.60 -19.18 0.01
C LEU A 275 -23.32 -19.70 0.70
N LYS A 276 -22.39 -18.80 1.03
CA LYS A 276 -21.06 -19.09 1.57
C LYS A 276 -20.76 -18.21 2.80
N PRO A 277 -21.54 -18.34 3.89
CA PRO A 277 -21.36 -17.49 5.08
C PRO A 277 -20.00 -17.70 5.75
N ASP A 278 -19.45 -18.92 5.68
CA ASP A 278 -18.11 -19.25 6.19
C ASP A 278 -17.00 -18.92 5.20
N GLY A 279 -17.33 -18.37 4.03
CA GLY A 279 -16.41 -18.05 2.95
C GLY A 279 -16.11 -19.19 1.98
N PHE A 280 -15.15 -18.94 1.10
CA PHE A 280 -14.64 -19.88 0.10
C PHE A 280 -13.14 -19.67 -0.11
N THR A 281 -12.44 -20.68 -0.62
CA THR A 281 -11.01 -20.57 -0.96
C THR A 281 -10.83 -20.29 -2.44
N VAL A 282 -9.88 -19.42 -2.76
CA VAL A 282 -9.48 -19.13 -4.15
C VAL A 282 -7.97 -19.25 -4.27
N THR A 283 -7.51 -19.87 -5.36
CA THR A 283 -6.08 -20.04 -5.66
C THR A 283 -5.75 -19.32 -6.97
N ILE A 284 -4.84 -18.36 -6.91
CA ILE A 284 -4.36 -17.58 -8.06
C ILE A 284 -2.83 -17.57 -8.00
N GLU A 285 -2.15 -17.82 -9.13
CA GLU A 285 -0.68 -17.89 -9.19
C GLU A 285 -0.07 -18.80 -8.09
N LYS A 286 -0.67 -19.98 -7.87
CA LYS A 286 -0.26 -20.97 -6.84
C LYS A 286 -0.36 -20.48 -5.39
N ARG A 287 -1.05 -19.37 -5.15
CA ARG A 287 -1.26 -18.79 -3.81
C ARG A 287 -2.74 -18.88 -3.46
N THR A 288 -3.03 -19.32 -2.25
CA THR A 288 -4.39 -19.52 -1.76
C THR A 288 -4.72 -18.57 -0.63
N ILE A 289 -5.91 -17.98 -0.71
CA ILE A 289 -6.55 -17.22 0.38
C ILE A 289 -7.95 -17.76 0.61
N LYS A 290 -8.48 -17.52 1.81
CA LYS A 290 -9.89 -17.69 2.15
C LYS A 290 -10.57 -16.33 2.04
N VAL A 291 -11.71 -16.25 1.37
CA VAL A 291 -12.50 -15.03 1.21
C VAL A 291 -13.81 -15.20 1.96
N ILE A 292 -14.13 -14.28 2.86
CA ILE A 292 -15.43 -14.23 3.55
C ILE A 292 -16.20 -13.01 3.04
N PRO A 293 -17.27 -13.22 2.26
CA PRO A 293 -18.11 -12.13 1.78
C PRO A 293 -19.09 -11.67 2.86
N ILE A 294 -19.19 -10.36 3.09
CA ILE A 294 -20.19 -9.75 3.98
C ILE A 294 -21.30 -9.11 3.13
N ALA A 295 -22.55 -9.25 3.56
CA ALA A 295 -23.68 -8.55 2.95
C ALA A 295 -23.51 -7.02 3.03
N GLN A 296 -23.85 -6.32 1.94
CA GLN A 296 -23.97 -4.86 1.90
C GLN A 296 -25.41 -4.41 2.18
#